data_AF-A0A2V9VAC3-F1
#
_entry.id   AF-A0A2V9VAC3-F1
#
_cell.length_a   1.000
_cell.length_b   1.000
_cell.length_c   1.000
_cell.angle_alpha   90.00
_cell.angle_beta   90.00
_cell.angle_gamma   90.00
#
_symmetry.space_group_name_H-M   'P 1'
#
loop_
_entity.id
_entity.type
_entity.pdbx_description
1 polymer ?
#
loop_
_entity_poly.entity_id
_entity_poly.type
_entity_poly.pdbx_seq_one_letter_code
_entity_poly.pdbx_strand_id
1 'polypeptide(L)' 'MEHFLITAFAMAVVLGVMILIHEWGHYAAAKFFKVRVEVFSIGFGKRLLGFRRNETDYRISAI' A
#
# COMPACT_ATOMS: atom_id res chain seq x y z
N MET A 1 -9.25 8.68 28.22
CA MET A 1 -8.66 7.49 27.53
C MET A 1 -9.39 7.17 26.25
N GLU A 2 -10.73 7.14 26.24
CA GLU A 2 -11.54 6.85 25.04
C GLU A 2 -11.23 7.78 23.86
N HIS A 3 -11.18 9.10 24.05
CA HIS A 3 -10.83 10.04 22.99
C HIS A 3 -9.43 9.80 22.40
N PHE A 4 -8.47 9.38 23.21
CA PHE A 4 -7.12 9.08 22.74
C PHE A 4 -7.11 7.84 21.84
N LEU A 5 -7.80 6.76 22.25
CA LEU A 5 -7.92 5.54 21.46
C LEU A 5 -8.64 5.79 20.14
N ILE A 6 -9.74 6.54 20.16
CA ILE A 6 -10.49 6.91 18.95
C ILE A 6 -9.63 7.73 18.00
N THR A 7 -8.90 8.72 18.52
CA THR A 7 -8.04 9.59 17.69
C THR A 7 -6.88 8.81 17.08
N ALA A 8 -6.21 7.96 17.87
CA ALA A 8 -5.12 7.11 17.39
C ALA A 8 -5.60 6.13 16.31
N PHE A 9 -6.76 5.51 16.51
CA PHE A 9 -7.37 4.63 15.51
C PHE A 9 -7.75 5.39 14.24
N ALA A 10 -8.42 6.54 14.37
CA ALA A 10 -8.78 7.38 13.23
C ALA A 10 -7.55 7.82 12.43
N MET A 11 -6.47 8.21 13.11
CA MET A 11 -5.19 8.56 12.47
C MET A 11 -4.60 7.39 11.70
N ALA A 12 -4.54 6.19 12.29
CA ALA A 12 -4.01 5.00 11.63
C ALA A 12 -4.84 4.63 10.38
N VAL A 13 -6.16 4.72 10.45
CA VAL A 13 -7.05 4.45 9.31
C VAL A 13 -6.86 5.49 8.21
N VAL A 14 -6.87 6.78 8.54
CA VAL A 14 -6.73 7.86 7.54
C VAL A 14 -5.38 7.80 6.86
N LEU A 15 -4.29 7.64 7.62
CA LEU A 15 -2.94 7.51 7.05
C LEU A 15 -2.81 6.22 6.23
N GLY A 16 -3.34 5.10 6.71
CA GLY A 16 -3.31 3.83 5.98
C GLY A 16 -4.03 3.92 4.63
N VAL A 17 -5.22 4.53 4.60
CA VAL A 17 -5.97 4.76 3.36
C VAL A 17 -5.22 5.74 2.44
N MET A 18 -4.67 6.83 2.99
CA MET A 18 -3.92 7.81 2.21
C MET A 18 -2.70 7.18 1.52
N ILE A 19 -1.92 6.39 2.25
CA ILE A 19 -0.74 5.69 1.70
C ILE A 19 -1.16 4.70 0.63
N LEU A 20 -2.21 3.90 0.87
CA LEU A 20 -2.72 2.94 -0.09
C LEU A 20 -3.14 3.62 -1.41
N ILE A 21 -3.86 4.75 -1.33
CA ILE A 21 -4.24 5.52 -2.51
C ILE A 21 -3.02 6.12 -3.20
N HIS A 22 -2.05 6.65 -2.44
CA HIS A 22 -0.83 7.24 -2.98
C HIS A 22 0.00 6.23 -3.78
N GLU A 23 0.28 5.07 -3.20
CA GLU A 23 1.04 4.00 -3.86
C GLU A 23 0.28 3.44 -5.06
N TRP A 24 -1.04 3.29 -4.93
CA TRP A 24 -1.89 2.88 -6.04
C TRP A 24 -1.87 3.92 -7.18
N GLY A 25 -1.83 5.22 -6.86
CA GLY A 25 -1.70 6.30 -7.83
C GLY A 25 -0.41 6.21 -8.65
N HIS A 26 0.74 5.96 -7.99
CA HIS A 26 2.02 5.73 -8.69
C HIS A 26 1.96 4.50 -9.59
N TYR A 27 1.40 3.40 -9.09
CA TYR A 27 1.23 2.18 -9.87
C TYR A 27 0.34 2.40 -11.09
N ALA A 28 -0.80 3.07 -10.92
CA ALA A 28 -1.73 3.39 -11.99
C ALA A 28 -1.09 4.29 -13.04
N ALA A 29 -0.36 5.32 -12.62
CA ALA A 29 0.39 6.20 -13.51
C ALA A 29 1.46 5.42 -14.29
N ALA A 30 2.26 4.57 -13.62
CA ALA A 30 3.26 3.73 -14.28
C ALA A 30 2.62 2.81 -15.33
N LYS A 31 1.50 2.15 -15.01
CA LYS A 31 0.75 1.32 -15.96
C LYS A 31 0.20 2.12 -17.13
N PHE A 32 -0.31 3.33 -16.88
CA PHE A 32 -0.82 4.22 -17.93
C PHE A 32 0.27 4.60 -18.93
N PHE A 33 1.48 4.92 -18.45
CA PHE A 33 2.64 5.20 -19.29
C PHE A 33 3.35 3.95 -19.83
N LYS A 34 2.77 2.75 -19.65
CA LYS A 34 3.34 1.45 -20.07
C LYS A 34 4.71 1.17 -19.46
N VAL A 35 5.00 1.74 -18.30
CA VAL A 35 6.19 1.46 -17.51
C VAL A 35 6.02 0.11 -16.80
N ARG A 36 7.04 -0.73 -16.89
CA ARG A 36 7.07 -2.02 -16.19
C ARG A 36 7.17 -1.81 -14.69
N VAL A 37 6.27 -2.45 -13.94
CA VAL A 37 6.29 -2.45 -12.48
C VAL A 37 6.54 -3.87 -12.00
N GLU A 38 7.71 -4.12 -11.43
CA GLU A 38 8.12 -5.44 -10.94
C GLU A 38 7.44 -5.77 -9.62
N VAL A 39 7.23 -4.75 -8.78
CA VAL A 39 6.69 -4.91 -7.43
C VAL A 39 5.67 -3.82 -7.17
N PHE A 40 4.49 -4.24 -6.73
CA PHE A 40 3.53 -3.38 -6.06
C PHE A 40 3.41 -3.86 -4.60
N SER A 41 3.94 -3.08 -3.67
CA SER A 41 3.91 -3.40 -2.23
C SER A 41 3.04 -2.40 -1.52
N ILE A 42 2.09 -2.88 -0.72
CA ILE A 42 1.42 -2.07 0.30
C ILE A 42 2.21 -2.26 1.59
N GLY A 43 2.84 -1.19 2.04
CA GLY A 43 3.76 -1.20 3.18
C GLY A 43 5.20 -1.59 2.81
N PHE A 44 6.04 -1.69 3.83
CA PHE A 44 7.50 -1.78 3.75
C PHE A 44 8.06 -3.01 4.46
N GLY A 45 9.27 -3.43 4.05
CA GLY A 45 10.04 -4.46 4.73
C GLY A 45 9.64 -5.89 4.36
N LYS A 46 9.49 -6.75 5.37
CA LYS A 46 9.28 -8.20 5.18
C LYS A 46 7.93 -8.46 4.52
N ARG A 47 7.94 -9.17 3.38
CA ARG A 47 6.74 -9.68 2.72
C ARG A 47 5.96 -10.59 3.67
N LEU A 48 4.71 -10.27 3.93
CA LEU A 48 3.80 -11.11 4.71
C LEU A 48 3.00 -12.04 3.78
N LEU A 49 2.39 -11.45 2.76
CA LEU A 49 1.49 -12.13 1.83
C LEU A 49 1.51 -11.42 0.48
N GLY A 50 1.11 -12.13 -0.57
CA GLY A 50 1.08 -11.56 -1.91
C GLY A 50 1.00 -12.60 -3.01
N PHE A 51 0.61 -12.16 -4.19
CA PHE A 51 0.51 -12.98 -5.40
C PHE A 51 1.19 -12.27 -6.58
N ARG A 52 1.70 -13.05 -7.52
CA ARG A 52 2.24 -12.51 -8.77
C ARG A 52 1.16 -12.55 -9.83
N ARG A 53 0.93 -11.42 -10.50
CA ARG A 53 0.06 -11.35 -11.68
C ARG A 53 0.79 -10.64 -12.81
N ASN A 54 0.94 -11.35 -13.93
CA ASN A 54 1.79 -10.95 -15.05
C ASN A 54 3.23 -10.70 -14.56
N GLU A 55 3.75 -9.51 -14.82
CA GLU A 55 5.10 -9.12 -14.44
C GLU A 55 5.20 -8.48 -13.05
N THR A 56 4.06 -8.20 -12.41
CA THR A 56 4.00 -7.48 -11.14
C THR A 56 3.75 -8.45 -9.98
N ASP A 57 4.63 -8.39 -8.98
CA ASP A 57 4.45 -9.03 -7.67
C ASP A 57 3.64 -8.10 -6.76
N TYR A 58 2.39 -8.46 -6.49
CA TYR A 58 1.50 -7.74 -5.57
C TYR A 58 1.71 -8.30 -4.18
N ARG A 59 2.18 -7.48 -3.25
CA ARG A 59 2.48 -7.93 -1.89
C ARG A 59 2.03 -6.94 -0.84
N ILE A 60 1.77 -7.49 0.33
CA ILE A 60 1.57 -6.75 1.57
C ILE A 60 2.75 -7.08 2.46
N SER A 61 3.39 -6.03 2.96
CA SER A 61 4.59 -6.11 3.80
C SER A 61 4.25 -5.71 5.24
N ALA A 62 5.16 -6.00 6.17
CA ALA A 62 4.85 -5.99 7.61
C ALA A 62 4.64 -4.61 8.24
N ILE A 63 4.99 -3.52 7.56
CA ILE A 63 4.97 -2.16 8.08
C ILE A 63 4.14 -1.27 7.18
#